data_AF-A0AAW9ECS7-F1
#
_entry.id   AF-A0AAW9ECS7-F1
#
_cell.length_a   1.000
_cell.length_b   1.000
_cell.length_c   1.000
_cell.angle_alpha   90.00
_cell.angle_beta   90.00
_cell.angle_gamma   90.00
#
_symmetry.space_group_name_H-M   'P 1'
#
loop_
_entity.id
_entity.type
_entity.pdbx_description
1 polymer ?
#
loop_
_entity_poly.entity_id
_entity_poly.type
_entity_poly.pdbx_seq_one_letter_code
_entity_poly.pdbx_strand_id
1 'polypeptide(L)' 'LFLTRMDDPGEWFSYHPLFGSFLRQRCQWELAAELPDIHRAAAESWMAQGFPSEAIHHALAAGDAGMLRDILLNHAWG' A
#
# COMPACT_ATOMS: atom_id res chain seq x y z
N LEU A 1 6.12 -1.60 -21.21
CA LEU A 1 5.12 -0.56 -21.55
C LEU A 1 4.07 -0.60 -20.42
N PHE A 2 3.75 0.53 -19.77
CA PHE A 2 2.91 0.68 -18.54
C PHE A 2 3.59 0.58 -17.17
N LEU A 3 4.88 0.22 -17.08
CA LEU A 3 5.68 0.36 -15.86
C LEU A 3 6.77 1.40 -16.09
N THR A 4 7.00 2.24 -15.09
CA THR A 4 8.07 3.24 -15.04
C THR A 4 8.99 2.91 -13.89
N ARG A 5 10.27 2.80 -14.17
CA ARG A 5 11.31 2.60 -13.15
C ARG A 5 11.45 3.86 -12.30
N MET A 6 11.52 3.71 -10.98
CA MET A 6 11.57 4.84 -10.04
C MET A 6 12.97 5.13 -9.54
N ASP A 7 13.88 4.18 -9.70
CA ASP A 7 15.24 4.20 -9.20
C ASP A 7 16.23 3.73 -10.27
N ASP A 8 17.51 4.05 -10.08
CA ASP A 8 18.58 3.63 -11.00
C ASP A 8 18.90 2.13 -10.93
N PRO A 9 18.94 1.49 -9.74
CA PRO A 9 19.09 0.05 -9.61
C PRO A 9 17.95 -0.75 -10.29
N GLY A 10 16.74 -0.18 -10.31
CA GLY A 10 15.56 -0.83 -10.89
C GLY A 10 14.90 -1.82 -9.95
N GLU A 11 14.91 -1.53 -8.66
CA GLU A 11 14.19 -2.28 -7.64
C GLU A 11 12.76 -1.77 -7.48
N TRP A 12 12.52 -0.50 -7.83
CA TRP A 12 11.25 0.17 -7.63
C TRP A 12 10.57 0.51 -8.95
N PHE A 13 9.31 0.13 -9.06
CA PHE A 13 8.49 0.38 -10.25
C PHE A 13 7.15 0.96 -9.87
N SER A 14 6.66 1.89 -10.70
CA SER A 14 5.29 2.38 -10.63
C SER A 14 4.54 2.03 -11.90
N TYR A 15 3.24 1.79 -11.76
CA TYR A 15 2.36 1.75 -12.92
C TYR A 15 2.22 3.14 -13.53
N HIS A 16 2.12 3.21 -14.86
CA HIS A 16 1.70 4.42 -15.54
C HIS A 16 0.36 4.90 -14.96
N PRO A 17 0.17 6.20 -14.65
CA PRO A 17 -0.95 6.68 -13.85
C PRO A 17 -2.34 6.23 -14.34
N LEU A 18 -2.57 6.29 -15.66
CA LEU A 18 -3.84 5.84 -16.26
C LEU A 18 -4.08 4.33 -16.06
N PHE A 19 -3.03 3.53 -16.20
CA PHE A 19 -3.14 2.09 -16.03
C PHE A 19 -3.34 1.72 -14.55
N GLY A 20 -2.62 2.40 -13.64
CA GLY A 20 -2.81 2.23 -12.21
C GLY A 20 -4.24 2.58 -11.75
N SER A 21 -4.82 3.65 -12.28
CA SER A 21 -6.22 4.02 -11.97
C SER A 21 -7.23 2.99 -12.51
N PHE A 22 -7.01 2.48 -13.72
CA PHE A 22 -7.83 1.41 -14.27
C PHE A 22 -7.78 0.13 -13.41
N LEU A 23 -6.58 -0.30 -12.99
CA LEU A 23 -6.42 -1.48 -12.13
C LEU A 23 -7.09 -1.28 -10.76
N ARG A 24 -6.93 -0.11 -10.14
CA ARG A 24 -7.60 0.20 -8.86
C ARG A 24 -9.12 0.09 -8.96
N GLN A 25 -9.71 0.61 -10.03
CA GLN A 25 -11.16 0.51 -10.24
C GLN A 25 -11.61 -0.93 -10.42
N ARG A 26 -10.85 -1.75 -11.16
CA ARG A 26 -11.16 -3.18 -11.31
C ARG A 26 -11.06 -3.94 -9.99
N CYS A 27 -10.01 -3.69 -9.20
CA CYS A 27 -9.84 -4.34 -7.89
C CYS A 27 -11.02 -4.06 -6.95
N GLN A 28 -11.62 -2.86 -6.99
CA GLN A 28 -12.78 -2.53 -6.17
C GLN A 28 -14.01 -3.40 -6.44
N TRP A 29 -14.10 -4.03 -7.62
CA TRP A 29 -15.22 -4.92 -7.96
C TRP A 29 -14.81 -6.39 -7.96
N GLU A 30 -13.67 -6.70 -8.57
CA GLU A 30 -13.22 -8.08 -8.76
C GLU A 30 -12.59 -8.67 -7.49
N LEU A 31 -12.00 -7.83 -6.63
CA LEU A 31 -11.29 -8.23 -5.42
C LEU A 31 -11.88 -7.58 -4.17
N ALA A 32 -13.15 -7.19 -4.20
CA ALA A 32 -13.76 -6.39 -3.14
C ALA A 32 -13.66 -7.08 -1.77
N ALA A 33 -13.78 -8.41 -1.73
CA ALA A 33 -13.72 -9.19 -0.50
C ALA A 33 -12.28 -9.36 0.01
N GLU A 34 -11.30 -9.46 -0.90
CA GLU A 34 -9.89 -9.66 -0.57
C GLU A 34 -9.14 -8.34 -0.32
N LEU A 35 -9.66 -7.21 -0.80
CA LEU A 35 -9.02 -5.90 -0.72
C LEU A 35 -8.55 -5.52 0.70
N PRO A 36 -9.35 -5.75 1.77
CA PRO A 36 -8.88 -5.49 3.13
C PRO A 36 -7.64 -6.29 3.51
N ASP A 37 -7.57 -7.56 3.13
CA ASP A 37 -6.44 -8.44 3.44
C ASP A 37 -5.21 -8.10 2.60
N ILE A 38 -5.40 -7.72 1.34
CA ILE A 38 -4.34 -7.20 0.46
C ILE A 38 -3.75 -5.93 1.07
N HIS A 39 -4.58 -5.02 1.55
CA HIS A 39 -4.12 -3.81 2.23
C HIS A 39 -3.40 -4.11 3.55
N ARG A 40 -3.86 -5.09 4.34
CA ARG A 40 -3.15 -5.52 5.55
C ARG A 40 -1.75 -6.06 5.23
N ALA A 41 -1.64 -6.96 4.25
CA ALA A 41 -0.36 -7.51 3.82
C ALA A 41 0.59 -6.42 3.28
N ALA A 42 0.06 -5.44 2.55
CA ALA A 42 0.83 -4.30 2.08
C ALA A 42 1.36 -3.45 3.26
N ALA A 43 0.52 -3.16 4.26
CA ALA A 43 0.93 -2.43 5.46
C ALA A 43 2.05 -3.15 6.22
N GLU A 44 1.93 -4.46 6.41
CA GLU A 44 2.97 -5.30 7.05
C GLU A 44 4.29 -5.26 6.29
N SER A 45 4.23 -5.39 4.95
CA SER A 45 5.42 -5.36 4.10
C SER A 45 6.12 -4.00 4.13
N TRP A 46 5.38 -2.90 4.11
CA TRP A 46 5.95 -1.55 4.23
C TRP A 46 6.57 -1.31 5.61
N MET A 47 5.93 -1.78 6.67
CA MET A 47 6.50 -1.74 8.02
C MET A 47 7.81 -2.53 8.11
N ALA A 48 7.86 -3.73 7.55
CA ALA A 48 9.07 -4.57 7.55
C ALA A 48 10.25 -3.91 6.81
N GLN A 49 9.95 -3.04 5.84
CA GLN A 49 10.93 -2.28 5.07
C GLN A 49 11.27 -0.91 5.69
N GLY A 50 10.62 -0.54 6.80
CA GLY A 50 10.88 0.73 7.51
C GLY A 50 10.15 1.96 6.93
N PHE A 51 9.03 1.76 6.24
CA PHE A 51 8.22 2.81 5.62
C PHE A 51 6.85 2.95 6.31
N PRO A 52 6.80 3.57 7.50
CA PRO A 52 5.56 3.63 8.30
C PRO A 52 4.48 4.53 7.69
N SER A 53 4.85 5.56 6.91
CA SER A 53 3.88 6.47 6.27
C SER A 53 3.02 5.72 5.23
N GLU A 54 3.67 4.90 4.41
CA GLU A 54 3.05 4.02 3.41
C GLU A 54 2.20 2.96 4.09
N ALA A 55 2.68 2.41 5.22
CA ALA A 55 1.93 1.45 6.01
C ALA A 55 0.64 2.05 6.61
N ILE A 56 0.65 3.31 7.07
CA ILE A 56 -0.54 4.01 7.59
C ILE A 56 -1.63 4.07 6.52
N HIS A 57 -1.28 4.44 5.29
CA HIS A 57 -2.23 4.49 4.18
C HIS A 57 -2.94 3.15 3.98
N HIS A 58 -2.17 2.06 4.02
CA HIS A 58 -2.68 0.71 3.83
C HIS A 58 -3.46 0.17 5.04
N ALA A 59 -3.04 0.45 6.28
CA ALA A 59 -3.79 0.08 7.47
C ALA A 59 -5.18 0.75 7.51
N LEU A 60 -5.24 2.03 7.10
CA LEU A 60 -6.52 2.74 6.96
C LEU A 60 -7.40 2.12 5.88
N ALA A 61 -6.84 1.81 4.71
CA ALA A 61 -7.59 1.21 3.60
C ALA A 61 -8.04 -0.25 3.89
N ALA A 62 -7.33 -0.96 4.76
CA ALA A 62 -7.73 -2.27 5.27
C ALA A 62 -8.89 -2.20 6.28
N GLY A 63 -9.21 -1.01 6.81
CA GLY A 63 -10.13 -0.85 7.93
C GLY A 63 -9.59 -1.40 9.26
N ASP A 64 -8.28 -1.64 9.35
CA ASP A 64 -7.64 -2.24 10.52
C ASP A 64 -7.21 -1.17 11.52
N ALA A 65 -8.17 -0.74 12.35
CA ALA A 65 -7.94 0.30 13.36
C ALA A 65 -6.89 -0.10 14.41
N GLY A 66 -6.74 -1.41 14.68
CA GLY A 66 -5.73 -1.92 15.60
C GLY A 66 -4.33 -1.70 15.06
N MET A 67 -4.10 -2.16 13.83
CA MET A 67 -2.83 -1.95 13.12
C MET A 67 -2.53 -0.45 12.94
N LEU A 68 -3.50 0.36 12.52
CA LEU A 68 -3.31 1.80 12.34
C LEU A 68 -2.85 2.48 13.64
N ARG A 69 -3.54 2.18 14.76
CA ARG A 69 -3.16 2.69 16.08
C ARG A 69 -1.72 2.30 16.43
N ASP A 70 -1.36 1.03 16.22
CA ASP A 70 -0.05 0.51 16.59
C ASP A 70 1.06 1.14 15.75
N ILE A 71 0.83 1.39 14.46
CA ILE A 71 1.79 2.11 13.61
C ILE A 71 1.96 3.55 14.11
N LEU A 72 0.85 4.27 14.38
CA LEU A 72 0.89 5.66 14.83
C LEU A 72 1.62 5.83 16.16
N LEU A 73 1.34 4.97 17.15
CA LEU A 73 1.98 5.05 18.47
C LEU A 73 3.49 4.83 18.40
N ASN A 74 3.94 3.95 17.51
CA ASN A 74 5.34 3.58 17.41
C ASN A 74 6.15 4.45 16.43
N HIS A 75 5.50 5.13 15.48
CA HIS A 75 6.20 5.80 14.37
C HIS A 75 5.73 7.22 14.03
N ALA A 76 4.60 7.73 14.54
CA ALA A 76 4.07 9.04 14.13
C ALA A 76 4.78 10.26 14.76
N TRP A 77 5.75 10.05 15.65
CA TRP A 77 6.41 11.11 16.43
C TRP A 77 7.93 11.20 16.22
N GLY A 78 8.43 10.61 15.13
CA GLY A 78 9.83 10.64 14.73
C GLY A 78 10.12 11.63 13.61
#